data_AF-A0A562PUE6-F1
#
_entry.id   AF-A0A562PUE6-F1
#
_cell.length_a   1.000
_cell.length_b   1.000
_cell.length_c   1.000
_cell.angle_alpha   90.00
_cell.angle_beta   90.00
_cell.angle_gamma   90.00
#
_symmetry.space_group_name_H-M   'P 1'
#
loop_
_entity.id
_entity.type
_entity.pdbx_description
1 polymer ?
#
loop_
_entity_poly.entity_id
_entity_poly.type
_entity_poly.pdbx_seq_one_letter_code
_entity_poly.pdbx_strand_id
1 'polypeptide(L)' 'MKESTLESFVAAKGQSEAARLLRVTPPAIHKAISTKRDIRVLELPDGSFRAVESRPFPSQSPKFQAA' A
#
# COMPACT_ATOMS: atom_id res chain seq x y z
N MET A 1 2.46 -11.41 -14.86
CA MET A 1 2.25 -11.08 -13.43
C MET A 1 3.54 -10.49 -12.92
N LYS A 2 3.51 -9.23 -12.47
CA LYS A 2 4.68 -8.55 -11.90
C LYS A 2 4.29 -8.06 -10.52
N GLU A 3 5.15 -8.33 -9.54
CA GLU A 3 4.99 -7.83 -8.19
C GLU A 3 5.99 -6.70 -7.94
N SER A 4 5.54 -5.62 -7.32
CA SER A 4 6.37 -4.49 -6.91
C SER A 4 5.93 -3.97 -5.55
N THR A 5 6.83 -3.27 -4.86
CA THR A 5 6.46 -2.55 -3.63
C THR A 5 5.60 -1.35 -3.96
N LEU A 6 4.76 -0.90 -3.01
CA LEU A 6 3.97 0.32 -3.19
C LEU A 6 4.85 1.54 -3.53
N GLU A 7 6.03 1.65 -2.91
CA GLU A 7 6.97 2.74 -3.16
C GLU A 7 7.50 2.76 -4.60
N SER A 8 7.94 1.60 -5.11
CA SER A 8 8.44 1.49 -6.48
C SER A 8 7.32 1.67 -7.51
N PHE A 9 6.11 1.21 -7.20
CA PHE A 9 4.93 1.45 -8.03
C PHE A 9 4.59 2.94 -8.13
N VAL A 10 4.62 3.65 -7.01
CA VAL A 10 4.40 5.10 -6.96
C VAL A 10 5.54 5.87 -7.63
N ALA A 11 6.78 5.43 -7.51
CA ALA A 11 7.91 6.03 -8.22
C ALA A 11 7.80 5.88 -9.75
N ALA A 12 7.25 4.76 -10.23
CA ALA A 12 7.11 4.48 -11.66
C ALA A 12 5.88 5.17 -12.30
N LYS A 13 4.74 5.23 -11.59
CA LYS A 13 3.47 5.77 -12.14
C LYS A 13 3.16 7.19 -11.67
N GLY A 14 3.75 7.63 -10.56
CA GLY A 14 3.36 8.84 -9.84
C GLY A 14 2.22 8.58 -8.84
N GLN A 15 2.17 9.39 -7.79
CA GLN A 15 1.27 9.20 -6.65
C GLN A 15 -0.22 9.29 -7.03
N SER A 16 -0.60 10.28 -7.83
CA SER A 16 -1.99 10.49 -8.24
C SER A 16 -2.51 9.35 -9.11
N GLU A 17 -1.69 8.87 -10.05
CA GLU A 17 -2.07 7.78 -10.95
C GLU A 17 -2.07 6.43 -10.23
N ALA A 18 -1.09 6.19 -9.36
CA ALA A 18 -1.09 5.01 -8.50
C ALA A 18 -2.35 4.93 -7.61
N ALA A 19 -2.77 6.06 -7.05
CA ALA A 19 -4.01 6.13 -6.27
C ALA A 19 -5.25 5.81 -7.13
N ARG A 20 -5.31 6.34 -8.36
CA ARG A 20 -6.38 6.06 -9.33
C ARG A 20 -6.45 4.57 -9.69
N LEU A 21 -5.30 3.96 -10.01
CA LEU A 21 -5.19 2.55 -10.38
C LEU A 21 -5.59 1.62 -9.23
N LEU A 22 -5.20 1.96 -7.99
CA LEU A 22 -5.54 1.20 -6.78
C LEU A 22 -6.92 1.55 -6.20
N ARG A 23 -7.67 2.47 -6.82
CA ARG A 23 -8.99 2.97 -6.38
C ARG A 23 -8.99 3.49 -4.94
N VAL A 24 -7.94 4.22 -4.57
CA VAL A 24 -7.79 4.88 -3.27
C VAL A 24 -7.51 6.36 -3.46
N THR A 25 -7.46 7.12 -2.36
CA THR A 25 -7.14 8.54 -2.41
C THR A 25 -5.62 8.79 -2.34
N PRO A 26 -5.08 9.83 -2.99
CA PRO A 26 -3.65 10.17 -2.89
C PRO A 26 -3.13 10.35 -1.46
N PRO A 27 -3.89 10.91 -0.50
CA PRO A 27 -3.50 10.94 0.92
C PRO A 27 -3.39 9.56 1.57
N ALA A 28 -4.20 8.57 1.14
CA ALA A 28 -4.09 7.21 1.66
C ALA A 28 -2.77 6.55 1.24
N ILE A 29 -2.36 6.76 -0.01
CA ILE A 29 -1.04 6.32 -0.51
C ILE A 29 0.09 7.00 0.28
N HIS A 30 0.00 8.32 0.46
CA HIS A 30 1.00 9.06 1.24
C HIS A 30 1.11 8.49 2.66
N LYS A 31 -0.02 8.31 3.36
CA LYS A 31 -0.05 7.72 4.70
C LYS A 31 0.58 6.32 4.71
N ALA A 32 0.30 5.49 3.73
CA ALA A 32 0.84 4.14 3.64
C ALA A 32 2.37 4.13 3.50
N ILE A 33 2.92 5.01 2.66
CA ILE A 33 4.37 5.18 2.47
C ILE A 33 5.00 5.78 3.75
N SER A 34 4.43 6.87 4.29
CA SER A 34 4.97 7.51 5.50
C SER A 34 4.98 6.59 6.72
N THR A 35 4.00 5.68 6.82
CA THR A 35 3.92 4.69 7.90
C THR A 35 4.70 3.40 7.60
N LYS A 36 5.44 3.36 6.48
CA LYS A 36 6.25 2.21 6.05
C LYS A 36 5.48 0.88 6.09
N ARG A 37 4.23 0.90 5.61
CA ARG A 37 3.41 -0.32 5.53
C ARG A 37 4.01 -1.27 4.51
N ASP A 38 4.06 -2.55 4.84
CA ASP A 38 4.47 -3.59 3.91
C ASP A 38 3.32 -3.88 2.94
N ILE A 39 3.30 -3.15 1.82
CA ILE A 39 2.27 -3.27 0.78
C ILE A 39 2.92 -3.68 -0.53
N ARG A 40 2.41 -4.78 -1.09
CA ARG A 40 2.79 -5.30 -2.40
C ARG A 40 1.70 -5.03 -3.42
N VAL A 41 2.10 -4.58 -4.60
CA VAL A 41 1.24 -4.31 -5.75
C VAL A 41 1.51 -5.37 -6.81
N LEU A 42 0.44 -6.03 -7.24
CA LEU A 42 0.40 -7.08 -8.24
C LEU A 42 -0.26 -6.52 -9.50
N GLU A 43 0.49 -6.55 -10.60
CA GLU A 43 -0.02 -6.30 -11.94
C GLU A 43 -0.58 -7.60 -12.52
N LEU A 44 -1.90 -7.60 -12.75
CA LEU A 44 -2.63 -8.72 -13.29
C LEU A 44 -2.55 -8.74 -14.83
N PRO A 45 -2.71 -9.91 -15.48
CA PRO A 45 -2.59 -10.03 -16.94
C PRO A 45 -3.63 -9.21 -17.73
N ASP A 46 -4.73 -8.83 -17.09
CA ASP A 46 -5.79 -7.99 -17.63
C ASP A 46 -5.44 -6.48 -17.59
N GLY A 47 -4.26 -6.12 -17.07
CA GLY A 47 -3.82 -4.73 -16.90
C GLY A 47 -4.37 -4.06 -15.63
N SER A 48 -5.10 -4.80 -14.80
CA SER A 48 -5.56 -4.30 -13.50
C SER A 48 -4.47 -4.42 -12.43
N PHE A 49 -4.56 -3.59 -11.39
CA PHE A 49 -3.63 -3.59 -10.27
C PHE A 49 -4.34 -4.00 -8.99
N ARG A 50 -3.72 -4.91 -8.24
CA ARG A 50 -4.19 -5.34 -6.93
C ARG A 50 -3.11 -5.08 -5.89
N ALA A 51 -3.48 -4.50 -4.75
CA ALA A 51 -2.56 -4.31 -3.62
C ALA A 51 -2.92 -5.23 -2.44
N VAL A 52 -1.92 -5.74 -1.74
CA VAL A 52 -2.06 -6.56 -0.52
C VAL A 52 -1.14 -5.98 0.55
N GLU A 53 -1.69 -5.74 1.75
CA GLU A 53 -0.95 -5.30 2.93
C GLU A 53 -0.63 -6.50 3.83
N SER A 54 0.64 -6.68 4.15
CA SER A 54 1.10 -7.63 5.16
C SER A 54 1.23 -6.90 6.49
N ARG A 55 0.54 -7.39 7.52
CA ARG A 55 0.60 -6.81 8.87
C ARG A 55 0.62 -7.91 9.93
N PRO A 56 1.38 -7.74 11.02
CA PRO A 56 1.36 -8.70 12.12
C PRO A 56 -0.04 -8.76 12.74
N PHE A 57 -0.37 -9.93 13.30
CA PHE A 57 -1.58 -10.13 14.07
C PHE A 57 -1.19 -10.34 15.55
N PRO A 58 -1.75 -9.57 16.50
CA PRO A 58 -2.75 -8.51 16.34
C PRO A 58 -2.19 -7.23 15.68
N SER A 59 -2.97 -6.62 14.80
CA SER A 59 -2.52 -5.45 14.02
C SER A 59 -2.55 -4.14 14.79
N GLN A 60 -3.23 -4.12 15.93
CA GLN A 60 -3.16 -3.03 16.88
C GLN A 60 -2.15 -3.44 17.93
N SER A 61 -1.04 -2.70 18.05
CA SER A 61 -0.20 -2.82 19.23
C SER A 61 -1.10 -2.58 20.45
N PRO A 62 -1.05 -3.46 21.48
CA PRO A 62 -1.72 -3.14 22.73
C PRO A 62 -1.12 -1.81 23.17
N LYS A 63 -1.93 -0.74 23.15
CA LYS A 63 -1.60 0.46 23.90
C LYS A 63 -1.44 -0.05 25.32
N PHE A 64 -0.21 -0.19 25.80
CA PHE A 64 0.06 -0.37 27.21
C PHE A 64 -0.55 0.87 27.88
N GLN A 65 -1.82 0.78 28.26
CA GLN A 65 -2.43 1.69 29.21
C GLN A 65 -1.80 1.25 30.53
N ALA A 66 -0.73 1.95 30.92
CA ALA A 66 -0.30 1.92 32.30
C ALA A 66 -1.49 2.45 33.11
N ALA A 67 -2.08 1.55 33.91
CA ALA A 67 -3.06 1.88 34.93
C ALA A 67 -2.37 2.57 36.11
#